data_AF-G9JR04-F1
#
_entry.id   AF-G9JR04-F1
#
_cell.length_a   1.000
_cell.length_b   1.000
_cell.length_c   1.000
_cell.angle_alpha   90.00
_cell.angle_beta   90.00
_cell.angle_gamma   90.00
#
_symmetry.space_group_name_H-M   'P 1'
#
loop_
_entity.id
_entity.type
_entity.pdbx_description
1 polymer ?
#
loop_
_entity_poly.entity_id
_entity_poly.type
_entity_poly.pdbx_seq_one_letter_code
_entity_poly.pdbx_strand_id
1 'polypeptide(L)'
;ALINMWLAMVLLCFVYTLGIYQTEDVQLCRILGLLIHYLSLSVLLWMCVSASNMYKWVTKTHNPVRTPEDDIPPDVPVQKPILGLYLVGWGIALIVCGISGAVNLKDYAGYSQCFLSTAPALSALFIPGTILLMFLLILFLLIRCTIRNMNVQLSEGTQATENVDLEMWEPHQA
;
A
#
# COMPACT_ATOMS: atom_id res chain seq x y z
N ALA A 1 4.75 -4.36 7.15
CA ALA A 1 4.01 -3.48 6.22
C ALA A 1 2.96 -2.67 6.96
N LEU A 2 1.94 -3.30 7.55
CA LEU A 2 0.86 -2.59 8.26
C LEU A 2 1.38 -1.68 9.39
N ILE A 3 2.23 -2.21 10.28
CA ILE A 3 2.84 -1.40 11.37
C ILE A 3 3.59 -0.19 10.80
N ASN A 4 4.40 -0.39 9.76
CA ASN A 4 5.15 0.70 9.13
C ASN A 4 4.23 1.74 8.47
N MET A 5 3.11 1.30 7.88
CA MET A 5 2.09 2.20 7.32
C MET A 5 1.49 3.09 8.41
N TRP A 6 1.07 2.50 9.54
CA TRP A 6 0.54 3.23 10.68
C TRP A 6 1.57 4.17 11.30
N LEU A 7 2.81 3.72 11.48
CA LEU A 7 3.90 4.57 11.98
C LEU A 7 4.14 5.76 11.05
N ALA A 8 4.24 5.54 9.73
CA ALA A 8 4.42 6.60 8.75
C ALA A 8 3.24 7.58 8.75
N MET A 9 2.01 7.07 8.89
CA MET A 9 0.79 7.89 8.95
C MET A 9 0.72 8.74 10.21
N VAL A 10 1.01 8.17 11.38
CA VAL A 10 1.04 8.90 12.66
C VAL A 10 2.13 9.97 12.64
N LEU A 11 3.32 9.65 12.12
CA LEU A 11 4.41 10.62 11.96
C LEU A 11 4.01 11.74 10.99
N LEU A 12 3.36 11.41 9.87
CA LEU A 12 2.88 12.42 8.92
C LEU A 12 1.89 13.38 9.59
N CYS A 13 0.90 12.84 10.30
CA CYS A 13 -0.08 13.65 11.04
C CYS A 13 0.61 14.53 12.09
N PHE A 14 1.52 13.97 12.88
CA PHE A 14 2.25 14.72 13.90
C PHE A 14 3.06 15.88 13.31
N VAL A 15 3.85 15.61 12.28
CA VAL A 15 4.68 16.63 11.60
C VAL A 15 3.81 17.67 10.91
N TYR A 16 2.71 17.26 10.28
CA TYR A 16 1.78 18.18 9.64
C TYR A 16 1.12 19.13 10.66
N THR A 17 0.54 18.59 11.72
CA THR A 17 -0.20 19.37 12.72
C THR A 17 0.71 20.33 13.48
N LEU A 18 1.92 19.91 13.83
CA LEU A 18 2.83 20.74 14.63
C LEU A 18 3.76 21.62 13.78
N GLY A 19 4.06 21.20 12.55
CA GLY A 19 5.13 21.80 11.75
C GLY A 19 4.67 22.74 10.64
N ILE A 20 3.44 22.62 10.13
CA ILE A 20 3.05 23.33 8.90
C ILE A 20 3.05 24.86 9.04
N TYR A 21 2.82 25.39 10.24
CA TYR A 21 2.78 26.84 10.49
C TYR A 21 4.07 27.41 11.09
N GLN A 22 5.12 26.60 11.26
CA GLN A 22 6.38 27.02 11.87
C GLN A 22 7.27 27.75 10.85
N THR A 23 6.82 28.90 10.34
CA THR A 23 7.48 29.67 9.26
C THR A 23 8.54 30.65 9.76
N GLU A 24 8.67 30.85 11.08
CA GLU A 24 9.62 31.80 11.68
C GLU A 24 11.08 31.43 11.39
N ASP A 25 11.40 30.14 11.36
CA ASP A 25 12.73 29.63 11.01
C ASP A 25 12.69 28.96 9.64
N VAL A 26 13.36 29.58 8.66
CA VAL A 26 13.41 29.11 7.27
C VAL A 26 14.07 27.72 7.15
N GLN A 27 15.07 27.40 7.97
CA GLN A 27 15.71 26.09 7.94
C GLN A 27 14.79 25.02 8.51
N LEU A 28 14.13 25.31 9.63
CA LEU A 28 13.15 24.42 10.23
C LEU A 28 11.98 24.16 9.26
N CYS A 29 11.50 25.21 8.59
CA CYS A 29 10.42 25.15 7.63
C CYS A 29 10.77 24.25 6.42
N ARG A 30 12.00 24.33 5.91
CA ARG A 30 12.49 23.44 4.84
C ARG A 30 12.55 21.98 5.27
N ILE A 31 13.06 21.72 6.47
CA ILE A 31 13.15 20.35 7.02
C ILE A 31 11.75 19.76 7.18
N LEU A 32 10.81 20.53 7.73
CA LEU A 32 9.43 20.10 7.92
C LEU A 32 8.72 19.85 6.59
N GLY A 33 8.86 20.75 5.61
CA GLY A 33 8.31 20.55 4.28
C GLY A 33 8.84 19.28 3.59
N LEU A 34 10.15 19.03 3.71
CA LEU A 34 10.78 17.83 3.15
C LEU A 34 10.31 16.56 3.87
N LEU A 35 10.14 16.63 5.19
CA LEU A 35 9.64 15.53 6.00
C LEU A 35 8.18 15.20 5.68
N ILE A 36 7.32 16.20 5.50
CA ILE A 36 5.93 16.01 5.08
C ILE A 36 5.86 15.37 3.69
N HIS A 37 6.70 15.83 2.74
CA HIS A 37 6.79 15.24 1.40
C HIS A 37 7.19 13.76 1.48
N TYR A 38 8.27 13.47 2.20
CA TYR A 38 8.79 12.12 2.38
C TYR A 38 7.78 11.18 3.04
N LEU A 39 7.16 11.61 4.13
CA LEU A 39 6.19 10.80 4.87
C LEU A 39 4.93 10.56 4.03
N SER A 40 4.49 11.53 3.22
CA SER A 40 3.36 11.37 2.30
C SER A 40 3.59 10.25 1.26
N LEU A 41 4.76 10.26 0.60
CA LEU A 41 5.13 9.21 -0.34
C LEU A 41 5.34 7.85 0.35
N SER A 42 5.94 7.86 1.54
CA SER A 42 6.15 6.65 2.34
C SER A 42 4.83 5.99 2.71
N VAL A 43 3.82 6.76 3.13
CA VAL A 43 2.48 6.24 3.44
C VAL A 43 1.85 5.60 2.20
N LEU A 44 1.89 6.26 1.03
CA LEU A 44 1.37 5.71 -0.22
C LEU A 44 2.08 4.40 -0.61
N LEU A 45 3.41 4.34 -0.55
CA LEU A 45 4.18 3.14 -0.85
C LEU A 45 3.86 1.99 0.11
N TRP A 46 3.78 2.27 1.41
CA TRP A 46 3.40 1.26 2.41
C TRP A 46 1.96 0.78 2.25
N MET A 47 1.05 1.63 1.78
CA MET A 47 -0.29 1.21 1.38
C MET A 47 -0.24 0.29 0.16
N CYS A 48 0.56 0.61 -0.88
CA CYS A 48 0.72 -0.25 -2.06
C CYS A 48 1.25 -1.64 -1.67
N VAL A 49 2.26 -1.69 -0.81
CA VAL A 49 2.81 -2.95 -0.30
C VAL A 49 1.77 -3.74 0.49
N SER A 50 1.02 -3.07 1.36
CA SER A 50 -0.02 -3.72 2.16
C SER A 50 -1.15 -4.28 1.29
N ALA A 51 -1.62 -3.51 0.30
CA ALA A 51 -2.63 -3.95 -0.67
C ALA A 51 -2.11 -5.09 -1.55
N SER A 52 -0.86 -5.02 -2.02
CA SER A 52 -0.23 -6.10 -2.81
C SER A 52 -0.15 -7.42 -2.02
N ASN A 53 0.22 -7.33 -0.74
CA ASN A 53 0.27 -8.50 0.14
C ASN A 53 -1.12 -9.08 0.36
N MET A 54 -2.13 -8.24 0.55
CA MET A 54 -3.52 -8.67 0.67
C MET A 54 -4.01 -9.33 -0.62
N TYR A 55 -3.72 -8.76 -1.78
CA TYR A 55 -4.07 -9.35 -3.07
C TYR A 55 -3.45 -10.74 -3.25
N LYS A 56 -2.14 -10.89 -2.97
CA LYS A 56 -1.46 -12.20 -2.98
C LYS A 56 -2.11 -13.22 -2.05
N TRP A 57 -2.50 -12.79 -0.85
CA TRP A 57 -3.15 -13.67 0.12
C TRP A 57 -4.54 -14.12 -0.36
N VAL A 58 -5.34 -13.20 -0.91
CA VAL A 58 -6.67 -13.50 -1.47
C VAL A 58 -6.56 -14.43 -2.67
N THR A 59 -5.64 -14.18 -3.60
CA THR A 59 -5.48 -15.03 -4.80
C THR A 59 -4.94 -16.41 -4.48
N LYS A 60 -3.99 -16.53 -3.54
CA LYS A 60 -3.49 -17.84 -3.06
C LYS A 60 -4.59 -18.67 -2.41
N THR A 61 -5.53 -18.02 -1.72
CA THR A 61 -6.69 -18.69 -1.12
C THR A 61 -7.70 -19.18 -2.18
N HIS A 62 -7.91 -18.43 -3.26
CA HIS A 62 -8.86 -18.79 -4.32
C HIS A 62 -8.34 -19.85 -5.29
N ASN A 63 -7.08 -19.75 -5.71
CA ASN A 63 -6.41 -20.74 -6.56
C ASN A 63 -5.08 -21.10 -5.91
N PRO A 64 -4.99 -22.20 -5.15
CA PRO A 64 -3.70 -22.73 -4.72
C PRO A 64 -3.00 -23.37 -5.94
N VAL A 65 -2.59 -22.54 -6.90
CA VAL A 65 -1.62 -22.95 -7.91
C VAL A 65 -0.33 -23.17 -7.13
N ARG A 66 0.25 -24.38 -7.21
CA ARG A 66 1.58 -24.66 -6.68
C ARG A 66 2.54 -23.63 -7.26
N THR A 67 2.94 -22.67 -6.44
CA THR A 67 4.01 -21.76 -6.79
C THR A 67 5.34 -22.45 -6.51
N PRO A 68 6.44 -22.10 -7.18
CA PRO A 68 7.76 -22.67 -6.88
C PRO A 68 8.17 -22.52 -5.40
N GLU A 69 7.54 -21.60 -4.66
CA GLU A 69 7.67 -21.42 -3.20
C GLU A 69 6.99 -22.55 -2.38
N ASP A 70 5.99 -23.23 -2.93
CA ASP A 70 5.28 -24.34 -2.28
C ASP A 70 6.00 -25.70 -2.46
N ASP A 71 6.96 -25.79 -3.40
CA ASP A 71 7.82 -26.97 -3.62
C ASP A 71 9.13 -26.92 -2.79
N ILE A 72 9.34 -25.87 -1.99
CA ILE A 72 10.52 -25.73 -1.14
C ILE A 72 10.30 -26.52 0.17
N PRO A 73 11.17 -27.47 0.52
CA PRO A 73 11.08 -28.22 1.78
C PRO A 73 11.04 -27.27 2.99
N PRO A 74 10.26 -27.58 4.06
CA PRO A 74 10.10 -26.73 5.24
C PRO A 74 11.42 -26.42 5.99
N ASP A 75 12.49 -27.16 5.69
CA ASP A 75 13.80 -27.05 6.33
C ASP A 75 14.75 -26.04 5.67
N VAL A 76 14.38 -25.49 4.50
CA VAL A 76 15.16 -24.40 3.90
C VAL A 76 14.67 -23.10 4.54
N PRO A 77 15.53 -22.29 5.20
CA PRO A 77 15.12 -21.00 5.70
C PRO A 77 14.74 -20.15 4.49
N VAL A 78 13.44 -20.09 4.19
CA VAL A 78 12.89 -19.16 3.22
C VAL A 78 13.24 -17.79 3.76
N GLN A 79 14.31 -17.22 3.21
CA GLN A 79 14.75 -15.88 3.47
C GLN A 79 13.69 -14.99 2.81
N LYS A 80 12.51 -14.91 3.44
CA LYS A 80 11.44 -13.99 3.06
C LYS A 80 12.18 -12.67 2.83
N PRO A 81 12.08 -12.04 1.65
CA PRO A 81 12.85 -10.84 1.31
C PRO A 81 12.28 -9.63 2.06
N ILE A 82 12.20 -9.76 3.39
CA ILE A 82 11.74 -8.78 4.35
C ILE A 82 12.64 -7.55 4.21
N LEU A 83 13.95 -7.75 4.03
CA LEU A 83 14.92 -6.68 3.82
C LEU A 83 14.69 -5.91 2.51
N GLY A 84 14.38 -6.60 1.41
CA GLY A 84 14.02 -5.95 0.14
C GLY A 84 12.73 -5.15 0.24
N LEU A 85 11.76 -5.61 1.04
CA LEU A 85 10.49 -4.92 1.27
C LEU A 85 10.66 -3.62 2.10
N TYR A 86 11.57 -3.61 3.07
CA TYR A 86 11.91 -2.41 3.85
C TYR A 86 12.64 -1.35 3.01
N LEU A 87 13.51 -1.79 2.08
CA LEU A 87 14.16 -0.91 1.09
C LEU A 87 13.13 -0.25 0.16
N VAL A 88 12.04 -0.93 -0.19
CA VAL A 88 11.01 -0.39 -1.10
C VAL A 88 10.19 0.72 -0.45
N GLY A 89 9.70 0.52 0.78
CA GLY A 89 8.77 1.47 1.42
C GLY A 89 9.43 2.81 1.80
N TRP A 90 10.59 2.74 2.44
CA TRP A 90 11.31 3.94 2.90
C TRP A 90 12.35 4.45 1.89
N GLY A 91 12.99 3.54 1.13
CA GLY A 91 14.06 3.92 0.20
C GLY A 91 13.56 4.64 -1.04
N ILE A 92 12.45 4.21 -1.65
CA ILE A 92 11.92 4.88 -2.86
C ILE A 92 11.50 6.31 -2.53
N ALA A 93 10.79 6.53 -1.42
CA ALA A 93 10.42 7.86 -0.97
C ALA A 93 11.65 8.74 -0.69
N LEU A 94 12.72 8.19 -0.10
CA LEU A 94 13.98 8.92 0.11
C LEU A 94 14.63 9.34 -1.20
N ILE A 95 14.66 8.47 -2.22
CA ILE A 95 15.25 8.78 -3.51
C ILE A 95 14.46 9.90 -4.21
N VAL A 96 13.13 9.78 -4.26
CA VAL A 96 12.27 10.79 -4.89
C VAL A 96 12.41 12.15 -4.19
N CYS A 97 12.28 12.18 -2.86
CA CYS A 97 12.42 13.42 -2.10
C CYS A 97 13.85 13.98 -2.13
N GLY A 98 14.87 13.11 -2.18
CA GLY A 98 16.27 13.50 -2.32
C GLY A 98 16.54 14.22 -3.63
N ILE A 99 16.02 13.69 -4.74
CA ILE A 99 16.10 14.35 -6.06
C ILE A 99 15.36 15.69 -6.03
N SER A 100 14.12 15.71 -5.51
CA SER A 100 13.35 16.95 -5.42
C SER A 100 14.03 18.02 -4.56
N GLY A 101 14.63 17.62 -3.43
CA GLY A 101 15.39 18.50 -2.56
C GLY A 101 16.68 19.01 -3.20
N ALA A 102 17.39 18.16 -3.95
CA ALA A 102 18.59 18.55 -4.67
C ALA A 102 18.31 19.57 -5.79
N VAL A 103 17.14 19.47 -6.44
CA VAL A 103 16.75 20.40 -7.50
C VAL A 103 16.38 21.77 -6.92
N ASN A 104 15.49 21.85 -5.93
CA ASN A 104 15.08 23.13 -5.33
C ASN A 104 14.68 23.00 -3.86
N LEU A 105 15.66 22.89 -2.96
CA LEU A 105 15.42 22.90 -1.51
C LEU A 105 14.78 24.21 -1.02
N LYS A 106 14.97 25.31 -1.74
CA LYS A 106 14.43 26.63 -1.40
C LYS A 106 12.90 26.69 -1.51
N ASP A 107 12.31 25.86 -2.38
CA ASP A 107 10.87 25.85 -2.66
C ASP A 107 10.05 25.13 -1.57
N TYR A 108 10.72 24.51 -0.59
CA TYR A 108 10.10 23.87 0.57
C TYR A 108 9.70 24.88 1.67
N ALA A 109 10.15 26.14 1.60
CA ALA A 109 9.74 27.20 2.50
C ALA A 109 8.71 28.11 1.82
N GLY A 110 7.42 27.81 2.00
CA GLY A 110 6.33 28.67 1.56
C GLY A 110 6.18 29.91 2.45
N TYR A 111 5.51 30.94 1.92
CA TYR A 111 5.34 32.22 2.60
C TYR A 111 4.43 32.13 3.85
N SER A 112 3.38 31.29 3.77
CA SER A 112 2.39 31.09 4.84
C SER A 112 2.42 29.70 5.47
N GLN A 113 3.04 28.72 4.81
CA GLN A 113 3.06 27.33 5.23
C GLN A 113 4.40 26.67 4.87
N CYS A 114 4.90 25.80 5.74
CA CYS A 114 6.09 24.98 5.53
C CYS A 114 5.80 23.79 4.63
N PHE A 115 5.51 24.11 3.38
CA PHE A 115 5.23 23.16 2.33
C PHE A 115 5.68 23.68 0.97
N LEU A 116 5.77 22.75 0.02
CA LEU A 116 6.05 22.98 -1.39
C LEU A 116 5.15 24.09 -1.96
N SER A 117 5.74 25.26 -2.21
CA SER A 117 4.97 26.46 -2.59
C SER A 117 4.97 26.75 -4.09
N THR A 118 5.89 26.16 -4.85
CA THR A 118 6.02 26.41 -6.30
C THR A 118 5.38 25.29 -7.11
N ALA A 119 4.78 25.63 -8.25
CA ALA A 119 4.15 24.66 -9.16
C ALA A 119 5.09 23.51 -9.61
N PRO A 120 6.39 23.75 -9.92
CA PRO A 120 7.32 22.68 -10.28
C PRO A 120 7.58 21.74 -9.11
N ALA A 121 7.72 22.28 -7.90
CA ALA A 121 8.00 21.48 -6.73
C ALA A 121 6.76 20.66 -6.34
N LEU A 122 5.55 21.25 -6.38
CA LEU A 122 4.27 20.53 -6.22
C LEU A 122 4.16 19.33 -7.17
N SER A 123 4.58 19.46 -8.44
CA SER A 123 4.53 18.36 -9.40
C SER A 123 5.38 17.15 -9.00
N ALA A 124 6.49 17.36 -8.28
CA ALA A 124 7.36 16.30 -7.79
C ALA A 124 6.70 15.41 -6.71
N LEU A 125 5.64 15.89 -6.06
CA LEU A 125 4.81 15.10 -5.14
C LEU A 125 3.56 14.55 -5.84
N PHE A 126 2.87 15.39 -6.62
CA PHE A 126 1.59 15.02 -7.24
C PHE A 126 1.74 13.95 -8.33
N ILE A 127 2.80 14.00 -9.15
CA ILE A 127 3.01 13.00 -10.21
C ILE A 127 3.24 11.60 -9.60
N PRO A 128 4.22 11.37 -8.72
CA PRO A 128 4.38 10.05 -8.10
C PRO A 128 3.18 9.68 -7.23
N GLY A 129 2.57 10.65 -6.54
CA GLY A 129 1.38 10.41 -5.72
C GLY A 129 0.18 9.91 -6.51
N THR A 130 -0.11 10.52 -7.66
CA THR A 130 -1.23 10.10 -8.53
C THR A 130 -0.99 8.73 -9.15
N ILE A 131 0.23 8.41 -9.56
CA ILE A 131 0.59 7.08 -10.08
C ILE A 131 0.36 6.01 -8.99
N LEU A 132 0.83 6.26 -7.76
CA LEU A 132 0.63 5.34 -6.64
C LEU A 132 -0.84 5.18 -6.27
N LEU A 133 -1.62 6.26 -6.28
CA LEU A 133 -3.07 6.21 -6.04
C LEU A 133 -3.80 5.40 -7.12
N MET A 134 -3.47 5.60 -8.40
CA MET A 134 -4.05 4.81 -9.49
C MET A 134 -3.73 3.33 -9.33
N PHE A 135 -2.49 2.99 -8.98
CA PHE A 135 -2.09 1.62 -8.70
C PHE A 135 -2.88 1.01 -7.51
N LEU A 136 -3.06 1.77 -6.43
CA LEU A 136 -3.89 1.36 -5.28
C LEU A 136 -5.34 1.09 -5.68
N LEU A 137 -5.93 1.96 -6.51
CA LEU A 137 -7.30 1.78 -7.00
C LEU A 137 -7.43 0.49 -7.81
N ILE A 138 -6.49 0.22 -8.71
CA ILE A 138 -6.48 -1.02 -9.51
C ILE A 138 -6.40 -2.24 -8.59
N LEU A 139 -5.47 -2.25 -7.61
CA LEU A 139 -5.35 -3.35 -6.66
C LEU A 139 -6.63 -3.55 -5.84
N PHE A 140 -7.25 -2.46 -5.37
CA PHE A 140 -8.50 -2.53 -4.63
C PHE A 140 -9.63 -3.15 -5.48
N LEU A 141 -9.77 -2.73 -6.74
CA LEU A 141 -10.75 -3.31 -7.66
C LEU A 141 -10.48 -4.80 -7.92
N LEU A 142 -9.22 -5.18 -8.12
CA LEU A 142 -8.84 -6.59 -8.30
C LEU A 142 -9.20 -7.43 -7.08
N ILE A 143 -8.84 -6.97 -5.87
CA ILE A 143 -9.17 -7.65 -4.61
C ILE A 143 -10.70 -7.81 -4.47
N ARG A 144 -11.47 -6.74 -4.74
CA ARG A 144 -12.94 -6.78 -4.67
C ARG A 144 -13.53 -7.77 -5.68
N CYS A 145 -13.03 -7.77 -6.91
CA CYS A 145 -13.45 -8.72 -7.93
C CYS A 145 -13.14 -10.16 -7.53
N THR A 146 -11.93 -10.45 -7.01
CA THR A 146 -11.55 -11.79 -6.56
C THR A 146 -12.41 -12.25 -5.38
N ILE A 147 -12.62 -11.42 -4.36
CA ILE A 147 -13.47 -11.77 -3.21
C ILE A 147 -14.91 -12.02 -3.65
N ARG A 148 -15.45 -11.20 -4.56
CA ARG A 148 -16.80 -11.41 -5.09
C ARG A 148 -16.90 -12.75 -5.82
N ASN A 149 -15.91 -13.08 -6.65
CA ASN A 149 -15.87 -14.37 -7.35
C ASN A 149 -15.82 -15.55 -6.36
N MET A 150 -15.00 -15.45 -5.30
CA MET A 150 -14.95 -16.44 -4.22
C MET A 150 -16.31 -16.67 -3.58
N ASN A 151 -17.04 -15.59 -3.27
CA ASN A 151 -18.33 -15.68 -2.59
C ASN A 151 -19.40 -16.34 -3.49
N VAL A 152 -19.36 -16.07 -4.81
CA VAL A 152 -20.26 -16.72 -5.77
C VAL A 152 -19.97 -18.23 -5.83
N GLN A 153 -18.72 -18.63 -5.98
CA GLN A 153 -18.33 -20.04 -6.04
C GLN A 153 -18.66 -20.80 -4.75
N LEU A 154 -18.48 -20.17 -3.58
CA LEU A 154 -18.85 -20.76 -2.29
C LEU A 154 -20.37 -20.95 -2.17
N SER A 155 -21.15 -19.98 -2.66
CA SER A 155 -22.62 -20.07 -2.69
C SER A 155 -23.10 -21.19 -3.62
N GLU A 156 -22.52 -21.31 -4.82
CA GLU A 156 -22.84 -22.37 -5.77
C GLU A 156 -22.46 -23.75 -5.21
N GLY A 157 -21.27 -23.89 -4.59
CA GLY A 157 -20.83 -25.15 -3.98
C GLY A 157 -21.69 -25.59 -2.80
N THR A 158 -22.19 -24.64 -1.99
CA THR A 158 -23.09 -24.94 -0.87
C THR A 158 -24.44 -25.43 -1.40
N GLN A 159 -25.02 -24.75 -2.39
CA GLN A 159 -26.26 -25.20 -3.03
C GLN A 159 -26.12 -26.56 -3.71
N ALA A 160 -24.96 -26.83 -4.33
CA ALA A 160 -24.64 -28.10 -4.97
C ALA A 160 -24.32 -29.24 -3.98
N THR A 161 -24.18 -28.96 -2.69
CA THR A 161 -24.06 -30.01 -1.66
C THR A 161 -25.42 -30.30 -1.04
N GLU A 162 -26.20 -29.24 -0.76
CA GLU A 162 -27.56 -29.35 -0.22
C GLU A 162 -28.50 -30.13 -1.15
N ASN A 163 -28.43 -29.90 -2.47
CA ASN A 163 -29.25 -30.64 -3.43
C ASN A 163 -28.89 -32.15 -3.49
N VAL A 164 -27.60 -32.50 -3.41
CA VAL A 164 -27.14 -33.90 -3.41
C VAL A 164 -27.56 -34.61 -2.12
N ASP A 165 -27.47 -33.93 -0.99
CA ASP A 165 -27.94 -34.48 0.28
C ASP A 165 -29.45 -34.77 0.20
N LEU A 166 -30.26 -33.81 -0.29
CA LEU A 166 -31.71 -34.00 -0.48
C LEU A 166 -32.04 -35.21 -1.38
N GLU A 167 -31.37 -35.36 -2.52
CA GLU A 167 -31.55 -36.51 -3.43
C GLU A 167 -31.19 -37.85 -2.74
N MET A 168 -30.21 -37.86 -1.84
CA MET A 168 -29.83 -39.05 -1.08
C MET A 168 -30.87 -39.46 -0.02
N TRP A 169 -31.66 -38.51 0.51
CA TRP A 169 -32.74 -38.79 1.47
C TRP A 169 -34.08 -39.15 0.80
N GLU A 170 -34.22 -38.96 -0.51
CA GLU A 170 -35.41 -39.34 -1.30
C GLU A 170 -35.31 -40.69 -2.07
N PRO A 171 -34.63 -41.78 -1.62
CA PRO A 171 -34.45 -42.96 -2.45
C PRO A 171 -35.71 -43.87 -2.56
N HIS A 172 -36.88 -43.44 -2.09
CA HIS A 172 -38.06 -44.33 -1.93
C HIS A 172 -39.42 -43.74 -2.32
N GLN A 173 -39.52 -42.95 -3.40
CA GLN A 173 -40.84 -42.52 -3.92
C GLN A 173 -41.15 -42.88 -5.39
N ALA A 174 -40.46 -43.87 -5.99
CA ALA A 174 -40.85 -44.45 -7.27
C ALA A 174 -41.12 -45.96 -7.17
#